data_AF-A0A917U920-F1
#
_entry.id   AF-A0A917U920-F1
#
_cell.length_a   1.000
_cell.length_b   1.000
_cell.length_c   1.000
_cell.angle_alpha   90.00
_cell.angle_beta   90.00
_cell.angle_gamma   90.00
#
_symmetry.space_group_name_H-M   'P 1'
#
loop_
_entity.id
_entity.type
_entity.pdbx_description
1 polymer ?
#
loop_
_entity_poly.entity_id
_entity_poly.type
_entity_poly.pdbx_seq_one_letter_code
_entity_poly.pdbx_strand_id
1 'polypeptide(L)'
;MSPLLLAAFTAALALVGAPRLASAAWVLRAPRLAVITWITASAAVLVAGLLTGLTLLLYWDRTHDLVKGAWHVCLDALLGRHDRPAQVAAVAGLAGLGVLGWRLLASGYRTVCGMRFRRAQLRLMIRIAGVPSSVPGATVVRHHEPAAYLMPGPSLPGRHADIIITSAAVARLREPELSAVLAHERAHHTGHHYELTHWMRILAQAFPALRCFQLGRRQVDRLVELCADDAAARTSDRIDLARALVSLAQPPTTPGRGDEVLAVHGGDGIERLNRLLSPPPPLSGRARGLIALSLIGLLLTPIGIAVFDRYTTWVPSIFSL
;
A
#
# COMPACT_ATOMS: atom_id res chain seq x y z
N MET A 1 23.40 21.28 6.85
CA MET A 1 22.37 21.63 5.83
C MET A 1 21.43 20.47 5.50
N SER A 2 21.69 19.25 5.98
CA SER A 2 20.85 18.07 5.74
C SER A 2 19.36 18.16 6.05
N PRO A 3 18.89 18.76 7.17
CA PRO A 3 17.46 18.70 7.49
C PRO A 3 16.61 19.44 6.46
N LEU A 4 17.11 20.56 5.92
CA LEU A 4 16.44 21.31 4.84
C LEU A 4 16.40 20.50 3.54
N LEU A 5 17.49 19.81 3.18
CA LEU A 5 17.55 18.97 1.99
C LEU A 5 16.62 17.74 2.09
N LEU A 6 16.55 17.10 3.26
CA LEU A 6 15.64 15.98 3.51
C LEU A 6 14.18 16.43 3.51
N ALA A 7 13.88 17.59 4.09
CA ALA A 7 12.55 18.18 4.03
C ALA A 7 12.15 18.55 2.59
N ALA A 8 13.06 19.15 1.83
CA ALA A 8 12.85 19.49 0.42
C ALA A 8 12.63 18.22 -0.44
N PHE A 9 13.42 17.17 -0.23
CA PHE A 9 13.25 15.87 -0.89
C PHE A 9 11.88 15.27 -0.58
N THR A 10 11.48 15.26 0.70
CA THR A 10 10.17 14.76 1.14
C THR A 10 9.04 15.56 0.50
N ALA A 11 9.14 16.89 0.51
CA ALA A 11 8.16 17.78 -0.11
C ALA A 11 8.09 17.58 -1.63
N ALA A 12 9.23 17.44 -2.31
CA ALA A 12 9.28 17.19 -3.75
C ALA A 12 8.59 15.87 -4.12
N LEU A 13 8.83 14.78 -3.38
CA LEU A 13 8.14 13.51 -3.60
C LEU A 13 6.64 13.61 -3.34
N ALA A 14 6.25 14.26 -2.24
CA ALA A 14 4.85 14.35 -1.84
C ALA A 14 4.02 15.26 -2.76
N LEU A 15 4.57 16.42 -3.15
CA LEU A 15 3.84 17.46 -3.88
C LEU A 15 3.97 17.34 -5.40
N VAL A 16 5.10 16.84 -5.90
CA VAL A 16 5.36 16.74 -7.35
C VAL A 16 5.43 15.28 -7.79
N GLY A 17 6.20 14.46 -7.07
CA GLY A 17 6.42 13.06 -7.42
C GLY A 17 5.14 12.24 -7.47
N ALA A 18 4.32 12.30 -6.41
CA ALA A 18 3.09 11.52 -6.31
C ALA A 18 2.05 11.86 -7.40
N PRO A 19 1.71 13.14 -7.68
CA PRO A 19 0.83 13.47 -8.81
C PRO A 19 1.40 13.07 -10.17
N ARG A 20 2.70 13.29 -10.42
CA ARG A 20 3.36 12.90 -11.67
C ARG A 20 3.28 11.39 -11.88
N LEU A 21 3.58 10.61 -10.84
CA LEU A 21 3.47 9.14 -10.88
C LEU A 21 2.03 8.70 -11.17
N ALA A 22 1.03 9.28 -10.49
CA ALA A 22 -0.37 8.95 -10.72
C ALA A 22 -0.83 9.20 -12.16
N SER A 23 -0.31 10.25 -12.80
CA SER A 23 -0.64 10.62 -14.18
C SER A 23 0.20 9.91 -15.26
N ALA A 24 1.21 9.13 -14.87
CA ALA A 24 2.19 8.63 -15.83
C ALA A 24 1.62 7.46 -16.67
N ALA A 25 1.63 7.60 -17.99
CA ALA A 25 1.05 6.60 -18.91
C ALA A 25 1.68 5.20 -18.79
N TRP A 26 2.94 5.10 -18.33
CA TRP A 26 3.61 3.82 -18.15
C TRP A 26 3.01 2.96 -17.03
N VAL A 27 2.31 3.58 -16.07
CA VAL A 27 1.69 2.91 -14.92
C VAL A 27 0.68 1.86 -15.38
N LEU A 28 -0.10 2.18 -16.41
CA LEU A 28 -1.05 1.26 -17.05
C LEU A 28 -0.39 0.09 -17.78
N ARG A 29 0.81 0.33 -18.33
CA ARG A 29 1.57 -0.65 -19.12
C ARG A 29 2.36 -1.62 -18.25
N ALA A 30 2.64 -1.25 -17.00
CA ALA A 30 3.37 -2.07 -16.04
C ALA A 30 2.89 -1.85 -14.60
N PRO A 31 1.66 -2.31 -14.27
CA PRO A 31 1.04 -2.03 -12.97
C PRO A 31 1.88 -2.56 -11.80
N ARG A 32 2.53 -3.72 -11.95
CA ARG A 32 3.42 -4.27 -10.89
C ARG A 32 4.59 -3.34 -10.56
N LEU A 33 5.24 -2.76 -11.58
CA LEU A 33 6.32 -1.79 -11.34
C LEU A 33 5.79 -0.51 -10.71
N ALA A 34 4.58 -0.08 -11.08
CA ALA A 34 3.95 1.08 -10.49
C ALA A 34 3.59 0.85 -9.01
N VAL A 35 3.06 -0.31 -8.64
CA VAL A 35 2.82 -0.68 -7.23
C VAL A 35 4.13 -0.61 -6.44
N ILE A 36 5.20 -1.23 -6.94
CA ILE A 36 6.52 -1.18 -6.28
C ILE A 36 6.97 0.28 -6.12
N THR A 37 6.81 1.10 -7.16
CA THR A 37 7.19 2.53 -7.11
C THR A 37 6.41 3.30 -6.04
N TRP A 38 5.10 3.07 -5.90
CA TRP A 38 4.29 3.70 -4.86
C TRP A 38 4.72 3.28 -3.45
N ILE A 39 5.00 1.99 -3.25
CA ILE A 39 5.46 1.47 -1.95
C ILE A 39 6.85 2.03 -1.62
N THR A 40 7.78 1.99 -2.58
CA THR A 40 9.15 2.51 -2.40
C THR A 40 9.15 4.02 -2.15
N ALA A 41 8.35 4.79 -2.89
CA ALA A 41 8.22 6.23 -2.67
C ALA A 41 7.63 6.55 -1.29
N SER A 42 6.62 5.78 -0.86
CA SER A 42 6.04 5.94 0.48
C SER A 42 7.06 5.62 1.57
N ALA A 43 7.84 4.55 1.42
CA ALA A 43 8.93 4.21 2.34
C ALA A 43 10.01 5.30 2.37
N ALA A 44 10.42 5.83 1.21
CA ALA A 44 11.41 6.91 1.12
C ALA A 44 10.94 8.19 1.82
N VAL A 45 9.66 8.57 1.69
CA VAL A 45 9.05 9.70 2.41
C VAL A 45 9.11 9.49 3.93
N LEU A 46 8.81 8.27 4.42
CA LEU A 46 8.87 7.96 5.84
C LEU A 46 10.31 8.01 6.38
N VAL A 47 11.26 7.40 5.65
CA VAL A 47 12.68 7.40 6.01
C VAL A 47 13.24 8.81 6.00
N ALA A 48 12.95 9.61 4.97
CA ALA A 48 13.39 11.00 4.89
C ALA A 48 12.79 11.86 6.01
N GLY A 49 11.50 11.67 6.33
CA GLY A 49 10.85 12.35 7.47
C GLY A 49 11.49 11.99 8.81
N LEU A 50 11.76 10.70 9.05
CA LEU A 50 12.44 10.22 10.25
C LEU A 50 13.86 10.81 10.37
N LEU A 51 14.64 10.76 9.28
CA LEU A 51 15.99 11.33 9.24
C LEU A 51 15.98 12.85 9.41
N THR A 52 14.97 13.55 8.89
CA THR A 52 14.80 15.00 9.12
C THR A 52 14.63 15.28 10.61
N GLY A 53 13.74 14.55 11.29
CA GLY A 53 13.53 14.69 12.74
C GLY A 53 14.79 14.36 13.55
N LEU A 54 15.48 13.27 13.21
CA LEU A 54 16.72 12.87 13.87
C LEU A 54 17.85 13.89 13.67
N THR A 55 18.05 14.37 12.45
CA THR A 55 19.10 15.35 12.14
C THR A 55 18.82 16.72 12.77
N LEU A 56 17.56 17.14 12.87
CA LEU A 56 17.18 18.36 13.61
C LEU A 56 17.49 18.24 15.10
N LEU A 57 17.20 17.07 15.71
CA LEU A 57 17.51 16.82 17.12
C LEU A 57 19.02 16.85 17.40
N LEU A 58 19.82 16.30 16.47
CA LEU A 58 21.28 16.23 16.59
C LEU A 58 21.99 17.53 16.17
N TYR A 59 21.41 18.37 15.32
CA TYR A 59 22.03 19.65 14.91
C TYR A 59 22.23 20.60 16.10
N TRP A 60 21.39 20.48 17.13
CA TRP A 60 21.45 21.34 18.31
C TRP A 60 22.52 20.92 19.33
N ASP A 61 23.02 19.67 19.25
CA ASP A 61 24.07 19.19 20.14
C ASP A 61 25.36 18.92 19.35
N ARG A 62 26.46 19.56 19.73
CA ARG A 62 27.77 19.40 19.06
C ARG A 62 28.41 18.03 19.35
N THR A 63 27.81 17.16 20.16
CA THR A 63 28.44 15.90 20.57
C THR A 63 28.17 14.73 19.60
N HIS A 64 29.20 13.91 19.38
CA HIS A 64 29.41 13.14 18.14
C HIS A 64 28.77 11.74 18.06
N ASP A 65 27.95 11.31 19.03
CA ASP A 65 27.42 9.94 19.08
C ASP A 65 25.90 9.84 18.80
N LEU A 66 25.54 9.24 17.64
CA LEU A 66 24.18 9.12 17.09
C LEU A 66 23.15 8.47 18.03
N VAL A 67 23.56 7.48 18.82
CA VAL A 67 22.64 6.66 19.65
C VAL A 67 22.70 7.06 21.12
N LYS A 68 23.87 7.46 21.62
CA LYS A 68 24.03 7.96 23.00
C LYS A 68 23.52 9.40 23.14
N GLY A 69 23.76 10.24 22.13
CA GLY A 69 23.37 11.65 22.10
C GLY A 69 21.85 11.83 22.06
N ALA A 70 21.10 11.11 21.23
CA ALA A 70 19.63 11.30 21.18
C ALA A 70 18.93 11.00 22.52
N TRP A 71 19.39 9.97 23.25
CA TRP A 71 18.87 9.61 24.57
C TRP A 71 19.37 10.55 25.68
N HIS A 72 20.67 10.88 25.70
CA HIS A 72 21.24 11.80 26.68
C HIS A 72 20.77 13.23 26.49
N VAL A 73 20.58 13.72 25.25
CA VAL A 73 20.03 15.05 24.95
C VAL A 73 18.58 15.14 25.38
N CYS A 74 17.76 14.12 25.14
CA CYS A 74 16.39 14.11 25.65
C CYS A 74 16.39 14.17 27.19
N LEU A 75 17.24 13.38 27.85
CA LEU A 75 17.36 13.39 29.31
C LEU A 75 17.93 14.70 29.86
N ASP A 76 19.01 15.25 29.30
CA ASP A 76 19.66 16.49 29.75
C ASP A 76 18.80 17.73 29.46
N ALA A 77 18.03 17.73 28.36
CA ALA A 77 17.03 18.75 28.09
C ALA A 77 15.85 18.66 29.08
N LEU A 78 15.37 17.46 29.41
CA LEU A 78 14.34 17.26 30.45
C LEU A 78 14.84 17.57 31.86
N LEU A 79 16.14 17.40 32.12
CA LEU A 79 16.81 17.69 33.40
C LEU A 79 17.23 19.16 33.55
N GLY A 80 16.93 20.02 32.58
CA GLY A 80 17.13 21.47 32.72
C GLY A 80 18.52 21.99 32.32
N ARG A 81 19.37 21.18 31.70
CA ARG A 81 20.80 21.49 31.47
C ARG A 81 21.09 22.28 30.19
N HIS A 82 20.07 22.67 29.43
CA HIS A 82 20.16 23.44 28.18
C HIS A 82 19.31 24.71 28.25
N ASP A 83 19.49 25.64 27.31
CA ASP A 83 18.63 26.84 27.22
C ASP A 83 17.15 26.47 27.01
N ARG A 84 16.22 27.22 27.61
CA ARG A 84 14.76 27.04 27.49
C ARG A 84 14.24 26.73 26.06
N PRO A 85 14.66 27.43 24.99
CA PRO A 85 14.18 27.13 23.64
C PRO A 85 14.60 25.73 23.14
N ALA A 86 15.79 25.27 23.51
CA ALA A 86 16.28 23.94 23.16
C ALA A 86 15.46 22.84 23.84
N GLN A 87 15.13 23.04 25.11
CA GLN A 87 14.28 22.14 25.88
C GLN A 87 12.87 22.04 25.29
N VAL A 88 12.27 23.18 24.93
CA VAL A 88 10.94 23.23 24.30
C VAL A 88 10.95 22.50 22.95
N ALA A 89 11.98 22.73 22.12
CA ALA A 89 12.12 22.05 20.83
C ALA A 89 12.30 20.54 20.99
N ALA A 90 13.10 20.08 21.94
CA ALA A 90 13.31 18.66 22.21
C ALA A 90 12.03 17.97 22.70
N VAL A 91 11.32 18.57 23.66
CA VAL A 91 10.05 18.06 24.18
C VAL A 91 8.99 18.03 23.08
N ALA A 92 8.88 19.10 22.27
CA ALA A 92 7.96 19.15 21.15
C ALA A 92 8.28 18.09 20.07
N GLY A 93 9.57 17.86 19.79
CA GLY A 93 10.04 16.82 18.86
C GLY A 93 9.71 15.41 19.36
N LEU A 94 10.01 15.12 20.64
CA LEU A 94 9.71 13.83 21.26
C LEU A 94 8.19 13.58 21.32
N ALA A 95 7.42 14.58 21.71
CA ALA A 95 5.96 14.52 21.70
C ALA A 95 5.42 14.29 20.28
N GLY A 96 5.99 14.96 19.27
CA GLY A 96 5.65 14.77 17.86
C GLY A 96 5.93 13.34 17.38
N LEU A 97 7.10 12.78 17.70
CA LEU A 97 7.45 11.38 17.41
C LEU A 97 6.54 10.40 18.13
N GLY A 98 6.23 10.66 19.41
CA GLY A 98 5.32 9.85 20.21
C GLY A 98 3.90 9.83 19.63
N VAL A 99 3.36 11.00 19.28
CA VAL A 99 2.07 11.14 18.60
C VAL A 99 2.09 10.40 17.26
N LEU A 100 3.18 10.53 16.49
CA LEU A 100 3.27 9.87 15.20
C LEU A 100 3.33 8.35 15.32
N GLY A 101 4.17 7.84 16.23
CA GLY A 101 4.28 6.42 16.54
C GLY A 101 2.94 5.85 17.03
N TRP A 102 2.26 6.56 17.94
CA TRP A 102 0.92 6.21 18.39
C TRP A 102 -0.08 6.15 17.23
N ARG A 103 -0.09 7.14 16.33
CA ARG A 103 -1.00 7.16 15.18
C ARG A 103 -0.77 5.98 14.23
N LEU A 104 0.49 5.62 13.98
CA LEU A 104 0.86 4.44 13.19
C LEU A 104 0.37 3.16 13.85
N LEU A 105 0.68 2.96 15.13
CA LEU A 105 0.27 1.78 15.89
C LEU A 105 -1.25 1.65 15.99
N ALA A 106 -1.95 2.74 16.33
CA ALA A 106 -3.40 2.76 16.44
C ALA A 106 -4.08 2.50 15.09
N SER A 107 -3.56 3.04 13.99
CA SER A 107 -4.10 2.80 12.64
C SER A 107 -3.85 1.38 12.17
N GLY A 108 -2.66 0.84 12.46
CA GLY A 108 -2.32 -0.57 12.25
C GLY A 108 -3.25 -1.49 13.03
N TYR A 109 -3.41 -1.24 14.33
CA TYR A 109 -4.29 -2.00 15.21
C TYR A 109 -5.74 -1.98 14.72
N ARG A 110 -6.31 -0.81 14.44
CA ARG A 110 -7.70 -0.68 13.93
C ARG A 110 -7.90 -1.45 12.62
N THR A 111 -6.93 -1.35 11.71
CA THR A 111 -6.99 -2.03 10.41
C THR A 111 -6.93 -3.55 10.59
N VAL A 112 -6.01 -4.06 11.40
CA VAL A 112 -5.85 -5.49 11.65
C VAL A 112 -7.03 -6.08 12.43
N CYS A 113 -7.48 -5.40 13.49
CA CYS A 113 -8.64 -5.85 14.27
C CYS A 113 -9.93 -5.82 13.45
N GLY A 114 -10.16 -4.75 12.67
CA GLY A 114 -11.32 -4.67 11.78
C GLY A 114 -11.34 -5.81 10.75
N MET A 115 -10.19 -6.12 10.15
CA MET A 115 -10.05 -7.28 9.26
C MET A 115 -10.33 -8.60 9.97
N ARG A 116 -9.72 -8.83 11.14
CA ARG A 116 -9.90 -10.07 11.89
C ARG A 116 -11.36 -10.27 12.29
N PHE A 117 -12.01 -9.20 12.74
CA PHE A 117 -13.42 -9.21 13.08
C PHE A 117 -14.30 -9.52 11.87
N ARG A 118 -14.10 -8.83 10.73
CA ARG A 118 -14.86 -9.08 9.50
C ARG A 118 -14.64 -10.49 8.96
N ARG A 119 -13.39 -10.99 9.00
CA ARG A 119 -13.08 -12.38 8.62
C ARG A 119 -13.73 -13.40 9.56
N ALA A 120 -13.78 -13.12 10.87
CA ALA A 120 -14.45 -13.99 11.84
C ALA A 120 -15.96 -14.05 11.58
N GLN A 121 -16.59 -12.90 11.32
CA GLN A 121 -18.01 -12.83 10.94
C GLN A 121 -18.30 -13.58 9.64
N LEU A 122 -17.50 -13.37 8.60
CA LEU A 122 -17.64 -14.10 7.33
C LEU A 122 -17.47 -15.60 7.54
N ARG A 123 -16.48 -16.06 8.31
CA ARG A 123 -16.29 -17.49 8.65
C ARG A 123 -17.46 -18.07 9.42
N LEU A 124 -18.08 -17.29 10.30
CA LEU A 124 -19.27 -17.72 11.03
C LEU A 124 -20.45 -17.87 10.07
N MET A 125 -20.68 -16.88 9.19
CA MET A 125 -21.71 -16.92 8.17
C MET A 125 -21.53 -18.11 7.23
N ILE A 126 -20.31 -18.38 6.76
CA ILE A 126 -20.00 -19.54 5.91
C ILE A 126 -20.25 -20.85 6.65
N ARG A 127 -19.91 -20.95 7.95
CA ARG A 127 -20.18 -22.17 8.74
C ARG A 127 -21.67 -22.43 8.95
N ILE A 128 -22.50 -21.40 9.02
CA ILE A 128 -23.93 -21.52 9.27
C ILE A 128 -24.71 -21.70 7.97
N ALA A 129 -24.36 -20.96 6.91
CA ALA A 129 -25.13 -20.86 5.68
C ALA A 129 -24.45 -21.47 4.45
N GLY A 130 -23.24 -22.00 4.61
CA GLY A 130 -22.45 -22.61 3.53
C GLY A 130 -22.93 -24.01 3.19
N VAL A 131 -23.13 -24.28 1.90
CA VAL A 131 -23.46 -25.59 1.36
C VAL A 131 -22.32 -26.04 0.43
N PRO A 132 -21.88 -27.31 0.47
CA PRO A 132 -20.88 -27.82 -0.46
C PRO A 132 -21.34 -27.60 -1.91
N SER A 133 -20.41 -27.18 -2.78
CA SER A 133 -20.68 -26.99 -4.20
C SER A 133 -20.20 -28.17 -5.04
N SER A 134 -20.62 -28.23 -6.31
CA SER A 134 -20.07 -29.17 -7.30
C SER A 134 -18.62 -28.89 -7.68
N VAL A 135 -18.11 -27.68 -7.40
CA VAL A 135 -16.70 -27.33 -7.59
C VAL A 135 -15.88 -27.84 -6.38
N PRO A 136 -14.82 -28.64 -6.59
CA PRO A 136 -14.02 -29.19 -5.51
C PRO A 136 -13.44 -28.11 -4.60
N GLY A 137 -13.65 -28.26 -3.29
CA GLY A 137 -13.15 -27.31 -2.28
C GLY A 137 -13.90 -25.96 -2.22
N ALA A 138 -15.02 -25.83 -2.93
CA ALA A 138 -15.84 -24.62 -2.92
C ALA A 138 -17.11 -24.77 -2.07
N THR A 139 -17.38 -23.72 -1.30
CA THR A 139 -18.58 -23.57 -0.46
C THR A 139 -19.47 -22.49 -1.04
N VAL A 140 -20.73 -22.83 -1.31
CA VAL A 140 -21.73 -21.87 -1.78
C VAL A 140 -22.43 -21.24 -0.60
N VAL A 141 -22.43 -19.91 -0.54
CA VAL A 141 -23.17 -19.14 0.47
C VAL A 141 -24.36 -18.46 -0.18
N ARG A 142 -25.55 -18.56 0.43
CA ARG A 142 -26.72 -17.83 -0.05
C ARG A 142 -26.51 -16.33 0.15
N HIS A 143 -26.31 -15.61 -0.95
CA HIS A 143 -26.15 -14.16 -0.97
C HIS A 143 -26.69 -13.59 -2.29
N HIS A 144 -27.24 -12.38 -2.24
CA HIS A 144 -27.92 -11.73 -3.37
C HIS A 144 -26.96 -10.94 -4.27
N GLU A 145 -25.83 -10.45 -3.72
CA GLU A 145 -24.75 -9.87 -4.50
C GLU A 145 -23.84 -10.98 -5.04
N PRO A 146 -23.53 -10.99 -6.34
CA PRO A 146 -22.64 -11.98 -6.93
C PRO A 146 -21.18 -11.69 -6.55
N ALA A 147 -20.55 -12.63 -5.87
CA ALA A 147 -19.13 -12.64 -5.57
C ALA A 147 -18.58 -14.08 -5.58
N ALA A 148 -17.31 -14.22 -5.96
CA ALA A 148 -16.52 -15.43 -5.80
C ALA A 148 -15.12 -15.02 -5.34
N TYR A 149 -14.65 -15.54 -4.21
CA TYR A 149 -13.37 -15.16 -3.62
C TYR A 149 -12.71 -16.33 -2.88
N LEU A 150 -11.40 -16.21 -2.69
CA LEU A 150 -10.63 -17.17 -1.89
C LEU A 150 -10.49 -16.68 -0.47
N MET A 151 -10.87 -17.51 0.49
CA MET A 151 -10.59 -17.25 1.89
C MET A 151 -9.43 -18.10 2.37
N PRO A 152 -8.36 -17.48 2.93
CA PRO A 152 -7.33 -18.24 3.61
C PRO A 152 -7.96 -19.09 4.71
N GLY A 153 -7.73 -20.40 4.65
CA GLY A 153 -8.16 -21.34 5.67
C GLY A 153 -7.54 -21.03 7.04
N PRO A 154 -7.99 -21.67 8.13
CA PRO A 154 -7.21 -21.68 9.37
C PRO A 154 -5.81 -22.25 9.09
N SER A 155 -4.78 -21.68 9.70
CA SER A 155 -3.35 -22.03 9.55
C SER A 155 -2.98 -23.42 10.10
N LEU A 156 -3.79 -24.43 9.79
CA LEU A 156 -3.54 -25.83 10.07
C LEU A 156 -2.80 -26.45 8.87
N PRO A 157 -1.75 -27.26 9.11
CA PRO A 157 -1.06 -27.97 8.03
C PRO A 157 -2.06 -28.80 7.20
N GLY A 158 -1.99 -28.67 5.87
CA GLY A 158 -2.79 -29.48 4.93
C GLY A 158 -4.18 -28.94 4.58
N ARG A 159 -4.60 -27.76 5.07
CA ARG A 159 -5.85 -27.12 4.63
C ARG A 159 -5.60 -26.10 3.51
N HIS A 160 -6.29 -26.30 2.38
CA HIS A 160 -6.30 -25.37 1.25
C HIS A 160 -7.12 -24.11 1.56
N ALA A 161 -6.93 -23.04 0.77
CA ALA A 161 -7.82 -21.88 0.83
C ALA A 161 -9.25 -22.32 0.46
N ASP A 162 -10.23 -21.92 1.27
CA ASP A 162 -11.64 -22.23 1.00
C ASP A 162 -12.12 -21.32 -0.13
N ILE A 163 -12.60 -21.92 -1.21
CA ILE A 163 -13.25 -21.16 -2.29
C ILE A 163 -14.67 -20.83 -1.81
N ILE A 164 -15.03 -19.55 -1.79
CA ILE A 164 -16.38 -19.12 -1.41
C ILE A 164 -17.05 -18.52 -2.63
N ILE A 165 -18.22 -19.05 -2.96
CA ILE A 165 -19.00 -18.63 -4.11
C ILE A 165 -20.39 -18.25 -3.60
N THR A 166 -20.90 -17.10 -4.00
CA THR A 166 -22.28 -16.73 -3.67
C THR A 166 -23.27 -17.45 -4.58
N SER A 167 -24.49 -17.72 -4.10
CA SER A 167 -25.56 -18.27 -4.95
C SER A 167 -25.84 -17.41 -6.18
N ALA A 168 -25.75 -16.07 -6.05
CA ALA A 168 -25.89 -15.15 -7.17
C ALA A 168 -24.75 -15.28 -8.19
N ALA A 169 -23.52 -15.56 -7.76
CA ALA A 169 -22.41 -15.81 -8.68
C ALA A 169 -22.58 -17.14 -9.43
N VAL A 170 -23.04 -18.20 -8.76
CA VAL A 170 -23.36 -19.49 -9.42
C VAL A 170 -24.43 -19.31 -10.49
N ALA A 171 -25.44 -18.46 -10.23
CA ALA A 171 -26.52 -18.21 -11.17
C ALA A 171 -26.11 -17.36 -12.39
N ARG A 172 -25.02 -16.59 -12.28
CA ARG A 172 -24.61 -15.59 -13.29
C ARG A 172 -23.34 -15.96 -14.05
N LEU A 173 -22.44 -16.73 -13.45
CA LEU A 173 -21.15 -17.07 -14.04
C LEU A 173 -21.19 -18.45 -14.69
N ARG A 174 -20.73 -18.53 -15.94
CA ARG A 174 -20.42 -19.81 -16.57
C ARG A 174 -19.10 -20.36 -16.02
N GLU A 175 -18.87 -21.66 -16.18
CA GLU A 175 -17.66 -22.34 -15.71
C GLU A 175 -16.33 -21.66 -16.13
N PRO A 176 -16.11 -21.26 -17.41
CA PRO A 176 -14.88 -20.56 -17.78
C PRO A 176 -14.76 -19.16 -17.13
N GLU A 177 -15.87 -18.45 -16.94
CA GLU A 177 -15.91 -17.15 -16.26
C GLU A 177 -15.55 -17.30 -14.78
N LEU A 178 -16.12 -18.32 -14.11
CA LEU A 178 -15.81 -18.65 -12.72
C LEU A 178 -14.33 -19.03 -12.57
N SER A 179 -13.79 -19.85 -13.48
CA SER A 179 -12.38 -20.22 -13.48
C SER A 179 -11.46 -18.99 -13.60
N ALA A 180 -11.83 -18.03 -14.46
CA ALA A 180 -11.10 -16.77 -14.62
C ALA A 180 -11.15 -15.90 -13.35
N VAL A 181 -12.31 -15.80 -12.69
CA VAL A 181 -12.45 -15.09 -11.40
C VAL A 181 -11.60 -15.77 -10.33
N LEU A 182 -11.60 -17.09 -10.24
CA LEU A 182 -10.77 -17.80 -9.27
C LEU A 182 -9.27 -17.64 -9.57
N ALA A 183 -8.86 -17.54 -10.84
CA ALA A 183 -7.48 -17.23 -11.20
C ALA A 183 -7.08 -15.81 -10.76
N HIS A 184 -8.00 -14.83 -10.89
CA HIS A 184 -7.83 -13.46 -10.40
C HIS A 184 -7.70 -13.42 -8.88
N GLU A 185 -8.55 -14.12 -8.15
CA GLU A 185 -8.49 -14.22 -6.69
C GLU A 185 -7.21 -14.90 -6.19
N ARG A 186 -6.75 -15.95 -6.89
CA ARG A 186 -5.44 -16.58 -6.61
C ARG A 186 -4.30 -15.59 -6.81
N ALA A 187 -4.41 -14.69 -7.79
CA ALA A 187 -3.42 -13.66 -8.02
C ALA A 187 -3.34 -12.66 -6.86
N HIS A 188 -4.46 -12.28 -6.24
CA HIS A 188 -4.44 -11.44 -5.03
C HIS A 188 -3.68 -12.09 -3.88
N HIS A 189 -3.90 -13.40 -3.66
CA HIS A 189 -3.22 -14.14 -2.60
C HIS A 189 -1.72 -14.31 -2.88
N THR A 190 -1.35 -14.80 -4.07
CA THR A 190 0.06 -15.01 -4.45
C THR A 190 0.85 -13.70 -4.55
N GLY A 191 0.18 -12.62 -4.97
CA GLY A 191 0.74 -11.28 -5.06
C GLY A 191 0.78 -10.51 -3.73
N HIS A 192 0.24 -11.06 -2.64
CA HIS A 192 0.12 -10.37 -1.35
C HIS A 192 -0.54 -8.98 -1.47
N HIS A 193 -1.50 -8.86 -2.39
CA HIS A 193 -2.12 -7.57 -2.73
C HIS A 193 -2.90 -6.97 -1.55
N TYR A 194 -3.46 -7.84 -0.71
CA TYR A 194 -4.10 -7.42 0.52
C TYR A 194 -3.09 -6.74 1.45
N GLU A 195 -1.93 -7.32 1.71
CA GLU A 195 -0.90 -6.76 2.59
C GLU A 195 -0.46 -5.37 2.12
N LEU A 196 -0.26 -5.20 0.80
CA LEU A 196 0.13 -3.93 0.19
C LEU A 196 -0.95 -2.84 0.36
N THR A 197 -2.22 -3.17 0.09
CA THR A 197 -3.34 -2.23 0.26
C THR A 197 -3.58 -1.89 1.73
N HIS A 198 -3.38 -2.83 2.66
CA HIS A 198 -3.44 -2.58 4.10
C HIS A 198 -2.34 -1.62 4.55
N TRP A 199 -1.10 -1.82 4.10
CA TRP A 199 0.01 -0.91 4.37
C TRP A 199 -0.33 0.52 3.95
N MET A 200 -0.80 0.71 2.71
CA MET A 200 -1.17 2.05 2.23
C MET A 200 -2.36 2.65 2.97
N ARG A 201 -3.33 1.83 3.40
CA ARG A 201 -4.44 2.28 4.24
C ARG A 201 -3.98 2.75 5.61
N ILE A 202 -3.05 2.04 6.24
CA ILE A 202 -2.46 2.43 7.53
C ILE A 202 -1.74 3.76 7.39
N LEU A 203 -0.93 3.94 6.34
CA LEU A 203 -0.23 5.22 6.09
C LEU A 203 -1.21 6.37 5.86
N ALA A 204 -2.24 6.17 5.03
CA ALA A 204 -3.27 7.18 4.79
C ALA A 204 -4.01 7.59 6.07
N GLN A 205 -4.29 6.65 6.98
CA GLN A 205 -4.94 6.93 8.27
C GLN A 205 -3.98 7.58 9.28
N ALA A 206 -2.72 7.14 9.30
CA ALA A 206 -1.70 7.69 10.19
C ALA A 206 -1.34 9.13 9.81
N PHE A 207 -1.36 9.47 8.52
CA PHE A 207 -0.95 10.76 7.98
C PHE A 207 -2.04 11.40 7.08
N PRO A 208 -3.20 11.78 7.62
CA PRO A 208 -4.33 12.27 6.84
C PRO A 208 -4.06 13.60 6.14
N ALA A 209 -3.17 14.43 6.68
CA ALA A 209 -2.77 15.70 6.07
C ALA A 209 -1.89 15.52 4.81
N LEU A 210 -1.25 14.36 4.65
CA LEU A 210 -0.36 14.09 3.53
C LEU A 210 -1.14 13.47 2.37
N ARG A 211 -1.55 14.33 1.43
CA ARG A 211 -2.32 13.95 0.23
C ARG A 211 -1.62 12.86 -0.60
N CYS A 212 -0.29 12.77 -0.57
CA CYS A 212 0.47 11.74 -1.28
C CYS A 212 0.12 10.32 -0.81
N PHE A 213 -0.13 10.10 0.49
CA PHE A 213 -0.53 8.78 1.00
C PHE A 213 -1.99 8.44 0.68
N GLN A 214 -2.88 9.44 0.64
CA GLN A 214 -4.25 9.25 0.18
C GLN A 214 -4.30 8.86 -1.31
N LEU A 215 -3.50 9.56 -2.12
CA LEU A 215 -3.36 9.27 -3.55
C LEU A 215 -2.72 7.89 -3.76
N GLY A 216 -1.64 7.60 -3.04
CA GLY A 216 -0.96 6.31 -3.10
C GLY A 216 -1.88 5.15 -2.72
N ARG A 217 -2.72 5.30 -1.68
CA ARG A 217 -3.74 4.30 -1.34
C ARG A 217 -4.68 4.01 -2.50
N ARG A 218 -5.28 5.05 -3.09
CA ARG A 218 -6.19 4.89 -4.23
C ARG A 218 -5.50 4.25 -5.44
N GLN A 219 -4.27 4.68 -5.73
CA GLN A 219 -3.50 4.15 -6.86
C GLN A 219 -3.09 2.70 -6.63
N VAL A 220 -2.64 2.32 -5.43
CA VAL A 220 -2.29 0.93 -5.12
C VAL A 220 -3.53 0.05 -5.13
N ASP A 221 -4.66 0.49 -4.55
CA ASP A 221 -5.96 -0.22 -4.60
C ASP A 221 -6.34 -0.53 -6.07
N ARG A 222 -6.25 0.46 -6.96
CA ARG A 222 -6.49 0.29 -8.40
C ARG A 222 -5.46 -0.61 -9.10
N LEU A 223 -4.17 -0.42 -8.83
CA LEU A 223 -3.10 -1.10 -9.55
C LEU A 223 -3.00 -2.59 -9.21
N VAL A 224 -3.37 -3.00 -7.99
CA VAL A 224 -3.39 -4.42 -7.63
C VAL A 224 -4.48 -5.20 -8.40
N GLU A 225 -5.60 -4.56 -8.74
CA GLU A 225 -6.62 -5.15 -9.63
C GLU A 225 -6.04 -5.39 -11.03
N LEU A 226 -5.34 -4.41 -11.59
CA LEU A 226 -4.67 -4.56 -12.88
C LEU A 226 -3.59 -5.66 -12.86
N CYS A 227 -2.86 -5.79 -11.74
CA CYS A 227 -1.88 -6.86 -11.55
C CYS A 227 -2.56 -8.24 -11.50
N ALA A 228 -3.71 -8.34 -10.83
CA ALA A 228 -4.46 -9.58 -10.70
C ALA A 228 -5.11 -9.98 -12.03
N ASP A 229 -5.65 -9.03 -12.79
CA ASP A 229 -6.15 -9.25 -14.15
C ASP A 229 -5.05 -9.76 -15.10
N ASP A 230 -3.85 -9.13 -15.07
CA ASP A 230 -2.69 -9.58 -15.83
C ASP A 230 -2.24 -10.99 -15.47
N ALA A 231 -2.43 -11.39 -14.21
CA ALA A 231 -2.07 -12.70 -13.73
C ALA A 231 -3.09 -13.77 -14.12
N ALA A 232 -4.38 -13.48 -13.97
CA ALA A 232 -5.46 -14.34 -14.42
C ALA A 232 -5.40 -14.58 -15.94
N ALA A 233 -5.12 -13.52 -16.72
CA ALA A 233 -4.99 -13.58 -18.17
C ALA A 233 -3.82 -14.44 -18.68
N ARG A 234 -2.92 -14.93 -17.81
CA ARG A 234 -1.89 -15.90 -18.19
C ARG A 234 -2.38 -17.34 -18.20
N THR A 235 -3.46 -17.63 -17.48
CA THR A 235 -3.99 -18.99 -17.29
C THR A 235 -5.45 -19.13 -17.71
N SER A 236 -6.11 -18.02 -18.06
CA SER A 236 -7.52 -17.95 -18.43
C SER A 236 -7.70 -16.99 -19.59
N ASP A 237 -8.76 -17.19 -20.38
CA ASP A 237 -9.10 -16.30 -21.49
C ASP A 237 -9.48 -14.90 -20.97
N ARG A 238 -8.95 -13.85 -21.60
CA ARG A 238 -9.23 -12.45 -21.25
C ARG A 238 -10.69 -12.09 -21.46
N ILE A 239 -11.33 -12.65 -22.48
CA ILE A 239 -12.75 -12.42 -22.79
C ILE A 239 -13.64 -13.05 -21.72
N ASP A 240 -13.28 -14.22 -21.20
CA ASP A 240 -14.03 -14.84 -20.10
C ASP A 240 -13.89 -14.04 -18.81
N LEU A 241 -12.69 -13.51 -18.51
CA LEU A 241 -12.50 -12.59 -17.39
C LEU A 241 -13.29 -11.30 -17.58
N ALA A 242 -13.24 -10.69 -18.77
CA ALA A 242 -14.00 -9.48 -19.09
C ALA A 242 -15.51 -9.69 -18.94
N ARG A 243 -16.03 -10.82 -19.43
CA ARG A 243 -17.44 -11.19 -19.30
C ARG A 243 -17.82 -11.40 -17.83
N ALA A 244 -16.96 -12.07 -17.07
CA ALA A 244 -17.16 -12.24 -15.63
C ALA A 244 -17.26 -10.89 -14.90
N LEU A 245 -16.38 -9.93 -15.24
CA LEU A 245 -16.44 -8.58 -14.66
C LEU A 245 -17.78 -7.90 -14.92
N VAL A 246 -18.30 -8.00 -16.15
CA VAL A 246 -19.63 -7.44 -16.50
C VAL A 246 -20.73 -8.18 -15.74
N SER A 247 -20.71 -9.51 -15.71
CA SER A 247 -21.72 -10.32 -15.00
C SER A 247 -21.77 -10.05 -13.49
N LEU A 248 -20.61 -9.79 -12.87
CA LEU A 248 -20.50 -9.45 -11.45
C LEU A 248 -20.88 -7.99 -11.15
N ALA A 249 -20.63 -7.06 -12.08
CA ALA A 249 -20.93 -5.64 -11.90
C ALA A 249 -22.42 -5.28 -12.06
N GLN A 250 -23.22 -6.17 -12.66
CA GLN A 250 -24.66 -5.94 -12.79
C GLN A 250 -25.31 -5.91 -11.39
N PRO A 251 -26.08 -4.87 -11.04
CA PRO A 251 -26.77 -4.83 -9.76
C PRO A 251 -27.71 -6.04 -9.60
N PRO A 252 -28.06 -6.44 -8.37
CA PRO A 252 -29.19 -7.32 -8.16
C PRO A 252 -30.40 -6.73 -8.89
N THR A 253 -31.25 -7.57 -9.49
CA THR A 253 -32.51 -7.14 -10.14
C THR A 253 -33.54 -6.54 -9.16
N THR A 254 -33.13 -6.23 -7.93
CA THR A 254 -33.94 -5.58 -6.90
C THR A 254 -33.97 -4.07 -7.15
N PRO A 255 -35.14 -3.45 -7.38
CA PRO A 255 -35.23 -2.02 -7.66
C PRO A 255 -34.71 -1.18 -6.47
N GLY A 256 -33.86 -0.18 -6.75
CA GLY A 256 -33.60 0.94 -5.82
C GLY A 256 -32.24 1.02 -5.12
N ARG A 257 -31.23 0.21 -5.47
CA ARG A 257 -29.87 0.25 -4.83
C ARG A 257 -28.67 0.36 -5.78
N GLY A 258 -28.88 0.43 -7.10
CA GLY A 258 -27.82 0.29 -8.10
C GLY A 258 -26.90 1.51 -8.29
N ASP A 259 -27.41 2.72 -8.11
CA ASP A 259 -26.73 3.93 -8.61
C ASP A 259 -25.51 4.37 -7.78
N GLU A 260 -25.47 4.06 -6.48
CA GLU A 260 -24.41 4.52 -5.58
C GLU A 260 -23.15 3.63 -5.61
N VAL A 261 -23.32 2.33 -5.89
CA VAL A 261 -22.22 1.34 -5.97
C VAL A 261 -21.49 1.40 -7.31
N LEU A 262 -22.20 1.70 -8.40
CA LEU A 262 -21.65 1.86 -9.74
C LEU A 262 -20.76 3.10 -9.88
N ALA A 263 -21.03 4.19 -9.14
CA ALA A 263 -20.25 5.43 -9.25
C ALA A 263 -18.86 5.36 -8.59
N VAL A 264 -18.68 4.53 -7.55
CA VAL A 264 -17.41 4.41 -6.80
C VAL A 264 -16.46 3.39 -7.45
N HIS A 265 -16.98 2.42 -8.19
CA HIS A 265 -16.19 1.38 -8.88
C HIS A 265 -16.24 1.45 -10.42
N GLY A 266 -17.11 2.28 -11.00
CA GLY A 266 -17.35 2.32 -12.45
C GLY A 266 -16.15 2.76 -13.28
N GLY A 267 -15.34 3.70 -12.78
CA GLY A 267 -14.13 4.16 -13.49
C GLY A 267 -13.06 3.07 -13.61
N ASP A 268 -12.77 2.38 -12.49
CA ASP A 268 -11.80 1.29 -12.45
C ASP A 268 -12.30 0.05 -13.23
N GLY A 269 -13.61 -0.23 -13.20
CA GLY A 269 -14.22 -1.33 -13.95
C GLY A 269 -14.12 -1.17 -15.46
N ILE A 270 -14.43 0.02 -15.99
CA ILE A 270 -14.31 0.32 -17.44
C ILE A 270 -12.84 0.24 -17.88
N GLU A 271 -11.92 0.73 -17.06
CA GLU A 271 -10.49 0.65 -17.35
C GLU A 271 -10.00 -0.79 -17.46
N ARG A 272 -10.37 -1.64 -16.50
CA ARG A 272 -10.05 -3.07 -16.52
C ARG A 272 -10.60 -3.76 -17.75
N LEU A 273 -11.87 -3.48 -18.09
CA LEU A 273 -12.52 -4.03 -19.27
C LEU A 273 -11.78 -3.63 -20.55
N ASN A 274 -11.49 -2.34 -20.73
CA ASN A 274 -10.75 -1.84 -21.89
C ASN A 274 -9.37 -2.50 -22.00
N ARG A 275 -8.69 -2.71 -20.88
CA ARG A 275 -7.35 -3.33 -20.84
C ARG A 275 -7.38 -4.82 -21.17
N LEU A 276 -8.45 -5.52 -20.82
CA LEU A 276 -8.64 -6.93 -21.17
C LEU A 276 -8.96 -7.10 -22.66
N LEU A 277 -9.79 -6.21 -23.22
CA LEU A 277 -10.18 -6.22 -24.63
C LEU A 277 -9.09 -5.69 -25.56
N SER A 278 -8.29 -4.73 -25.09
CA SER A 278 -7.21 -4.08 -25.83
C SER A 278 -5.96 -3.95 -24.96
N PRO A 279 -5.19 -5.06 -24.80
CA PRO A 279 -4.01 -5.06 -23.95
C PRO A 279 -2.96 -4.03 -24.41
N PRO A 280 -2.45 -3.18 -23.51
CA PRO A 280 -1.47 -2.17 -23.87
C PRO A 280 -0.12 -2.81 -24.21
N PRO A 281 0.67 -2.20 -25.10
CA PRO A 281 1.98 -2.72 -25.45
C PRO A 281 2.91 -2.74 -24.23
N PRO A 282 3.69 -3.81 -24.01
CA PRO A 282 4.57 -3.91 -22.85
C PRO A 282 5.62 -2.79 -22.86
N LEU A 283 6.08 -2.38 -21.68
CA LEU A 283 7.23 -1.47 -21.57
C LEU A 283 8.50 -2.13 -22.11
N SER A 284 9.35 -1.34 -22.78
CA SER A 284 10.67 -1.79 -23.22
C SER A 284 11.55 -2.19 -22.03
N GLY A 285 12.47 -3.14 -22.22
CA GLY A 285 13.40 -3.58 -21.18
C GLY A 285 14.23 -2.43 -20.60
N ARG A 286 14.65 -1.48 -21.45
CA ARG A 286 15.39 -0.28 -21.04
C ARG A 286 14.56 0.59 -20.10
N ALA A 287 13.30 0.86 -20.43
CA ALA A 287 12.41 1.64 -19.56
C ALA A 287 12.21 0.96 -18.20
N ARG A 288 12.02 -0.36 -18.18
CA ARG A 288 11.93 -1.13 -16.93
C ARG A 288 13.20 -1.03 -16.09
N GLY A 289 14.36 -1.15 -16.72
CA GLY A 289 15.67 -1.01 -16.07
C GLY A 289 15.88 0.37 -15.47
N LEU A 290 15.54 1.43 -16.20
CA LEU A 290 15.62 2.81 -15.70
C LEU A 290 14.69 3.05 -14.51
N ILE A 291 13.45 2.54 -14.57
CA ILE A 291 12.53 2.61 -13.42
C ILE A 291 13.11 1.86 -12.23
N ALA A 292 13.59 0.62 -12.41
CA ALA A 292 14.20 -0.16 -11.34
C ALA A 292 15.42 0.54 -10.70
N LEU A 293 16.29 1.13 -11.52
CA LEU A 293 17.44 1.91 -11.04
C LEU A 293 17.00 3.15 -10.25
N SER A 294 15.94 3.84 -10.72
CA SER A 294 15.40 5.00 -10.02
C SER A 294 14.86 4.66 -8.63
N LEU A 295 14.33 3.44 -8.43
CA LEU A 295 13.86 2.97 -7.11
C LEU A 295 15.00 2.80 -6.11
N ILE A 296 16.16 2.30 -6.58
CA ILE A 296 17.36 2.20 -5.74
C ILE A 296 17.81 3.61 -5.34
N GLY A 297 17.90 4.53 -6.31
CA GLY A 297 18.23 5.92 -6.05
C GLY A 297 17.27 6.57 -5.05
N LEU A 298 15.96 6.30 -5.18
CA LEU A 298 14.92 6.84 -4.30
C LEU A 298 15.10 6.45 -2.83
N LEU A 299 15.57 5.22 -2.55
CA LEU A 299 15.84 4.75 -1.19
C LEU A 299 17.20 5.23 -0.65
N LEU A 300 18.23 5.30 -1.50
CA LEU A 300 19.58 5.68 -1.08
C LEU A 300 19.75 7.19 -0.91
N THR A 301 19.00 8.01 -1.65
CA THR A 301 19.12 9.48 -1.59
C THR A 301 18.96 10.06 -0.18
N PRO A 302 17.90 9.75 0.61
CA PRO A 302 17.77 10.31 1.94
C PRO A 302 18.89 9.85 2.90
N ILE A 303 19.39 8.63 2.73
CA ILE A 303 20.54 8.12 3.50
C ILE A 303 21.80 8.89 3.13
N GLY A 304 22.05 9.07 1.83
CA GLY A 304 23.19 9.85 1.31
C GLY A 304 23.17 11.30 1.81
N ILE A 305 22.02 11.98 1.77
CA ILE A 305 21.86 13.35 2.27
C ILE A 305 22.16 13.43 3.77
N ALA A 306 21.72 12.44 4.56
CA ALA A 306 21.97 12.42 6.00
C ALA A 306 23.46 12.17 6.34
N VAL A 307 24.15 11.37 5.52
CA VAL A 307 25.55 11.00 5.74
C VAL A 307 26.53 12.05 5.19
N PHE A 308 26.24 12.66 4.03
CA PHE A 308 27.14 13.57 3.31
C PHE A 308 27.52 14.82 4.12
N ASP A 309 26.56 15.48 4.77
CA ASP A 309 26.77 16.67 5.61
C ASP A 309 27.69 16.36 6.81
N ARG A 310 27.73 15.09 7.24
CA ARG A 310 28.62 14.60 8.30
C ARG A 310 30.05 14.40 7.83
N TYR A 311 30.27 13.92 6.60
CA TYR A 311 31.61 13.79 6.03
C TYR A 311 32.24 15.15 5.74
N THR A 312 31.49 16.11 5.20
CA THR A 312 32.02 17.46 4.90
C THR A 312 32.37 18.27 6.14
N THR A 313 31.75 17.97 7.29
CA THR A 313 32.06 18.60 8.58
C THR A 313 33.23 17.93 9.32
N TRP A 314 33.55 16.66 9.01
CA TRP A 314 34.65 15.89 9.62
C TRP A 314 36.02 16.10 8.99
N VAL A 315 36.10 16.33 7.67
CA VAL A 315 37.38 16.47 6.96
C VAL A 315 38.21 17.71 7.40
N PRO A 316 37.61 18.88 7.70
CA PRO A 316 38.39 20.05 8.12
C PRO A 316 39.06 19.92 9.51
N SER A 317 38.57 19.05 10.40
CA SER A 317 39.09 18.92 11.77
C SER A 317 40.31 18.00 11.90
N ILE A 318 40.61 17.19 10.88
CA ILE A 318 41.81 16.32 10.85
C ILE A 318 43.04 17.10 10.36
N PHE A 319 42.84 18.12 9.51
CA PHE A 319 43.93 18.93 8.95
C PHE A 319 44.25 20.21 9.74
N SER A 320 43.62 20.40 10.89
CA SER A 320 43.86 21.54 11.79
C SER A 320 44.51 21.14 13.12
N LEU A 321 45.15 19.97 13.16
CA LEU A 321 46.07 19.52 14.22
C LEU A 321 47.53 19.74 13.80
#